data_AF-A0A1H0S625-F1
#
_entry.id   AF-A0A1H0S625-F1
#
_cell.length_a   1.000
_cell.length_b   1.000
_cell.length_c   1.000
_cell.angle_alpha   90.00
_cell.angle_beta   90.00
_cell.angle_gamma   90.00
#
_symmetry.space_group_name_H-M   'P 1'
#
loop_
_entity.id
_entity.type
_entity.pdbx_description
1 polymer ?
#
loop_
_entity_poly.entity_id
_entity_poly.type
_entity_poly.pdbx_seq_one_letter_code
_entity_poly.pdbx_strand_id
1 'polypeptide(L)'
;MTTLEHRTGRHKNVRERSLTIPLPSRLGLAAMVIAGVPFGIHLWFLAGGFFVHDDFLITYLAAQGSPLDVGYLFQNYNGHIAPGLFLTAWIVTAVAPLNFAVAMAPLVVAHLAALVVFWRLLVRCFGPRAALLLPFGVVAASPVILASTMWWAYAMQLLPLLLAMFSALYCHVGYLRTGRRRDAILTLVWTVVGMAFFEKAALFVGLLFGVTVLLGPGIARAWLAHRKLWLVHLGLLAVYAVVYFGLATAPVHETEISGAQVVELTRLMVVDTLFTPTLGFPVAGSVFEGSPALAEPVAALKLLGGLAALALVVGGLLVGRGRAGWAWTLLAGYLAVDVVLVALARMPLIGPMIGLDIRYIADAVPVLALCAAFAYLTPLGADGTRPARIPGRSLRVGLVALTAVVLAGATVSTVRLSPNLQFAASRTYVETAGAALRQQPGMVVYDSIVPSNVMIHWFGDQGRTSRVLGLLPDAPRFDEPTAAIFMLDGQGRPQEVKGVVNAVVGKPGPVPECGYPVTDQTTLVPLSGPVKGKRLIRLEYFTSAAGPVTINAGQTSFTLPLQEGVHLLQLVTDAEFDRIDLRRAPGATTACLVGVIIGEPLV
;
A
#
# COMPACT_ATOMS: atom_id res chain seq x y z
N MET A 1 61.65 -61.32 5.62
CA MET A 1 62.50 -60.60 4.64
C MET A 1 61.55 -60.10 3.57
N THR A 2 61.33 -58.80 3.32
CA THR A 2 62.23 -57.65 3.44
C THR A 2 61.39 -56.36 3.56
N THR A 3 61.98 -55.42 4.28
CA THR A 3 61.65 -54.07 4.74
C THR A 3 61.28 -52.96 3.73
N LEU A 4 60.55 -51.94 4.27
CA LEU A 4 60.63 -50.46 4.07
C LEU A 4 60.24 -49.86 2.69
N GLU A 5 59.70 -48.64 2.49
CA GLU A 5 59.45 -47.45 3.33
C GLU A 5 58.47 -46.45 2.63
N HIS A 6 58.06 -45.42 3.40
CA HIS A 6 57.23 -44.25 3.12
C HIS A 6 57.46 -43.44 1.82
N ARG A 7 56.38 -42.84 1.26
CA ARG A 7 56.23 -41.35 1.15
C ARG A 7 54.84 -40.87 0.67
N THR A 8 54.17 -40.14 1.56
CA THR A 8 53.42 -38.89 1.37
C THR A 8 52.69 -38.61 0.03
N GLY A 9 51.36 -38.76 0.04
CA GLY A 9 50.43 -38.16 -0.92
C GLY A 9 49.30 -37.44 -0.19
N ARG A 10 49.42 -36.11 -0.06
CA ARG A 10 48.47 -35.22 0.62
C ARG A 10 47.23 -35.02 -0.28
N HIS A 11 46.34 -36.00 -0.34
CA HIS A 11 45.04 -35.82 -1.01
C HIS A 11 44.14 -34.95 -0.11
N LYS A 12 43.96 -33.69 -0.53
CA LYS A 12 42.90 -32.80 -0.05
C LYS A 12 41.55 -33.53 -0.22
N ASN A 13 40.95 -33.96 0.89
CA ASN A 13 39.56 -34.39 0.94
C ASN A 13 38.65 -33.20 0.60
N VAL A 14 38.40 -32.97 -0.69
CA VAL A 14 37.24 -32.21 -1.14
C VAL A 14 36.04 -33.11 -0.87
N ARG A 15 35.41 -32.97 0.31
CA ARG A 15 34.07 -33.50 0.53
C ARG A 15 33.16 -32.76 -0.44
N GLU A 16 32.85 -33.39 -1.57
CA GLU A 16 31.67 -33.09 -2.37
C GLU A 16 30.46 -33.24 -1.43
N ARG A 17 30.05 -32.12 -0.81
CA ARG A 17 28.72 -32.04 -0.20
C ARG A 17 27.75 -32.01 -1.36
N SER A 18 27.33 -33.18 -1.82
CA SER A 18 26.13 -33.32 -2.63
C SER A 18 25.01 -32.59 -1.88
N LEU A 19 24.58 -31.44 -2.39
CA LEU A 19 23.40 -30.73 -1.94
C LEU A 19 22.18 -31.57 -2.33
N THR A 20 21.94 -32.65 -1.59
CA THR A 20 20.71 -33.42 -1.70
C THR A 20 19.61 -32.57 -1.09
N ILE A 21 18.81 -31.91 -1.93
CA ILE A 21 17.58 -31.24 -1.50
C ILE A 21 16.58 -32.36 -1.20
N PRO A 22 16.24 -32.65 0.07
CA PRO A 22 15.32 -33.73 0.38
C PRO A 22 13.94 -33.40 -0.19
N LEU A 23 13.32 -34.38 -0.86
CA LEU A 23 11.96 -34.22 -1.38
C LEU A 23 10.98 -33.90 -0.24
N PRO A 24 9.98 -33.04 -0.48
CA PRO A 24 8.97 -32.73 0.53
C PRO A 24 8.25 -34.00 0.98
N SER A 25 8.02 -34.14 2.30
CA SER A 25 7.09 -35.17 2.80
C SER A 25 5.71 -35.05 2.14
N ARG A 26 4.91 -36.13 2.10
CA ARG A 26 3.53 -36.08 1.56
C ARG A 26 2.69 -34.92 2.12
N LEU A 27 2.88 -34.60 3.40
CA LEU A 27 2.23 -33.46 4.05
C LEU A 27 2.75 -32.11 3.54
N GLY A 28 4.06 -32.01 3.32
CA GLY A 28 4.69 -30.82 2.73
C GLY A 28 4.23 -30.60 1.29
N LEU A 29 4.10 -31.66 0.49
CA LEU A 29 3.55 -31.58 -0.86
C LEU A 29 2.09 -31.09 -0.84
N ALA A 30 1.26 -31.61 0.06
CA ALA A 30 -0.12 -31.14 0.22
C ALA A 30 -0.19 -29.66 0.60
N ALA A 31 0.69 -29.19 1.49
CA ALA A 31 0.80 -27.77 1.82
C ALA A 31 1.23 -26.94 0.60
N MET A 32 2.22 -27.41 -0.17
CA MET A 32 2.64 -26.75 -1.40
C MET A 32 1.50 -26.62 -2.42
N VAL A 33 0.68 -27.66 -2.60
CA VAL A 33 -0.48 -27.60 -3.50
C VAL A 33 -1.53 -26.61 -2.99
N ILE A 34 -1.85 -26.65 -1.68
CA ILE A 34 -2.82 -25.75 -1.05
C ILE A 34 -2.40 -24.28 -1.19
N ALA A 35 -1.12 -23.97 -1.09
CA ALA A 35 -0.63 -22.60 -1.33
C ALA A 35 -0.46 -22.27 -2.82
N GLY A 36 -0.02 -23.23 -3.63
CA GLY A 36 0.34 -23.00 -5.03
C GLY A 36 -0.83 -22.57 -5.89
N VAL A 37 -2.02 -23.15 -5.69
CA VAL A 37 -3.23 -22.79 -6.45
C VAL A 37 -3.66 -21.33 -6.19
N PRO A 38 -3.97 -20.90 -4.95
CA PRO A 38 -4.37 -19.51 -4.70
C PRO A 38 -3.25 -18.52 -5.00
N PHE A 39 -1.99 -18.88 -4.74
CA PHE A 39 -0.85 -18.03 -5.11
C PHE A 39 -0.75 -17.84 -6.62
N GLY A 40 -0.95 -18.89 -7.42
CA GLY A 40 -1.00 -18.81 -8.88
C GLY A 40 -2.15 -17.94 -9.39
N ILE A 41 -3.34 -18.04 -8.78
CA ILE A 41 -4.48 -17.17 -9.09
C ILE A 41 -4.15 -15.71 -8.77
N HIS A 42 -3.52 -15.45 -7.63
CA HIS A 42 -3.08 -14.10 -7.27
C HIS A 42 -2.05 -13.55 -8.27
N LEU A 43 -1.06 -14.35 -8.67
CA LEU A 43 -0.09 -13.95 -9.71
C LEU A 43 -0.76 -13.66 -11.06
N TRP A 44 -1.78 -14.45 -11.44
CA TRP A 44 -2.55 -14.22 -12.65
C TRP A 44 -3.24 -12.85 -12.63
N PHE A 45 -3.88 -12.48 -11.53
CA PHE A 45 -4.49 -11.17 -11.41
C PHE A 45 -3.45 -10.05 -11.33
N LEU A 46 -2.35 -10.23 -10.58
CA LEU A 46 -1.25 -9.27 -10.51
C LEU A 46 -0.61 -8.99 -11.87
N ALA A 47 -0.56 -9.98 -12.77
CA ALA A 47 -0.05 -9.79 -14.12
C ALA A 47 -0.89 -8.78 -14.93
N GLY A 48 -2.18 -8.64 -14.63
CA GLY A 48 -3.06 -7.60 -15.18
C GLY A 48 -3.16 -6.33 -14.32
N GLY A 49 -2.56 -6.32 -13.12
CA GLY A 49 -2.61 -5.20 -12.18
C GLY A 49 -1.77 -3.99 -12.62
N PHE A 50 -2.09 -2.83 -12.04
CA PHE A 50 -1.41 -1.58 -12.32
C PHE A 50 -1.38 -0.68 -11.08
N PHE A 51 -0.60 0.40 -11.12
CA PHE A 51 -0.55 1.39 -10.04
C PHE A 51 -1.86 2.17 -9.92
N VAL A 52 -2.20 2.58 -8.71
CA VAL A 52 -3.38 3.39 -8.41
C VAL A 52 -3.16 4.29 -7.21
N HIS A 53 -3.91 5.38 -7.15
CA HIS A 53 -3.95 6.27 -6.01
C HIS A 53 -2.54 6.68 -5.57
N ASP A 54 -2.24 6.39 -4.32
CA ASP A 54 -1.10 6.83 -3.57
C ASP A 54 0.19 6.11 -4.01
N ASP A 55 0.07 5.04 -4.81
CA ASP A 55 1.18 4.42 -5.54
C ASP A 55 1.94 5.45 -6.41
N PHE A 56 1.22 6.35 -7.09
CA PHE A 56 1.82 7.39 -7.93
C PHE A 56 2.53 8.44 -7.07
N LEU A 57 1.95 8.81 -5.94
CA LEU A 57 2.60 9.73 -5.01
C LEU A 57 3.87 9.13 -4.41
N ILE A 58 3.83 7.86 -3.99
CA ILE A 58 4.99 7.17 -3.43
C ILE A 58 6.13 7.09 -4.45
N THR A 59 5.83 6.72 -5.70
CA THR A 59 6.85 6.64 -6.76
C THR A 59 7.38 8.02 -7.14
N TYR A 60 6.53 9.04 -7.20
CA TYR A 60 6.93 10.43 -7.41
C TYR A 60 7.89 10.92 -6.31
N LEU A 61 7.55 10.70 -5.04
CA LEU A 61 8.42 11.05 -3.91
C LEU A 61 9.73 10.26 -3.97
N ALA A 62 9.67 8.97 -4.35
CA ALA A 62 10.85 8.13 -4.51
C ALA A 62 11.81 8.62 -5.59
N ALA A 63 11.30 9.16 -6.69
CA ALA A 63 12.12 9.72 -7.76
C ALA A 63 12.79 11.04 -7.39
N GLN A 64 12.23 11.79 -6.44
CA GLN A 64 12.79 13.06 -5.94
C GLN A 64 13.66 12.89 -4.69
N GLY A 65 13.43 11.81 -3.94
CA GLY A 65 14.13 11.51 -2.70
C GLY A 65 15.45 10.77 -2.91
N SER A 66 16.13 10.54 -1.78
CA SER A 66 17.36 9.75 -1.70
C SER A 66 17.28 8.79 -0.51
N PRO A 67 17.83 7.56 -0.61
CA PRO A 67 17.87 6.63 0.52
C PRO A 67 18.86 7.09 1.61
N LEU A 68 19.69 8.11 1.32
CA LEU A 68 20.54 8.76 2.30
C LEU A 68 19.86 9.96 2.99
N ASP A 69 18.70 10.38 2.47
CA ASP A 69 17.90 11.43 3.08
C ASP A 69 16.97 10.85 4.15
N VAL A 70 17.26 11.20 5.41
CA VAL A 70 16.44 10.80 6.57
C VAL A 70 15.05 11.41 6.47
N GLY A 71 14.92 12.61 5.89
CA GLY A 71 13.63 13.28 5.66
C GLY A 71 12.73 12.43 4.77
N TYR A 72 13.24 11.98 3.62
CA TYR A 72 12.53 11.05 2.73
C TYR A 72 12.16 9.71 3.40
N LEU A 73 13.09 9.08 4.12
CA LEU A 73 12.83 7.75 4.71
C LEU A 73 11.83 7.80 5.87
N PHE A 74 11.90 8.83 6.71
CA PHE A 74 11.08 8.96 7.92
C PHE A 74 9.98 10.02 7.77
N GLN A 75 9.62 10.38 6.53
CA GLN A 75 8.52 11.29 6.27
C GLN A 75 7.20 10.74 6.80
N ASN A 76 6.35 11.65 7.27
CA ASN A 76 4.96 11.33 7.55
C ASN A 76 4.17 11.21 6.25
N TYR A 77 3.76 9.99 5.94
CA TYR A 77 2.98 9.68 4.76
C TYR A 77 1.59 9.22 5.15
N ASN A 78 0.59 10.09 5.08
CA ASN A 78 -0.80 9.80 5.44
C ASN A 78 -0.96 9.15 6.83
N GLY A 79 -0.11 9.52 7.78
CA GLY A 79 -0.07 8.96 9.13
C GLY A 79 0.89 7.78 9.31
N HIS A 80 1.61 7.36 8.27
CA HIS A 80 2.57 6.27 8.34
C HIS A 80 4.01 6.78 8.40
N ILE A 81 4.80 6.19 9.30
CA ILE A 81 6.26 6.31 9.35
C ILE A 81 6.83 4.95 8.96
N ALA A 82 7.18 4.79 7.68
CA ALA A 82 7.51 3.49 7.08
C ALA A 82 8.80 3.54 6.25
N PRO A 83 9.98 3.65 6.89
CA PRO A 83 11.26 3.78 6.18
C PRO A 83 11.60 2.58 5.29
N GLY A 84 11.18 1.37 5.66
CA GLY A 84 11.32 0.17 4.83
C GLY A 84 10.48 0.22 3.55
N LEU A 85 9.28 0.81 3.63
CA LEU A 85 8.42 1.05 2.47
C LEU A 85 9.08 2.04 1.52
N PHE A 86 9.52 3.20 2.02
CA PHE A 86 10.16 4.22 1.17
C PHE A 86 11.51 3.77 0.59
N LEU A 87 12.31 3.02 1.34
CA LEU A 87 13.51 2.41 0.79
C LEU A 87 13.17 1.43 -0.36
N THR A 88 12.13 0.61 -0.20
CA THR A 88 11.69 -0.33 -1.23
C THR A 88 11.16 0.42 -2.46
N ALA A 89 10.35 1.45 -2.25
CA ALA A 89 9.83 2.32 -3.31
C ALA A 89 10.97 2.99 -4.10
N TRP A 90 11.99 3.52 -3.41
CA TRP A 90 13.18 4.07 -4.06
C TRP A 90 13.89 3.03 -4.93
N ILE A 91 14.15 1.82 -4.41
CA ILE A 91 14.83 0.76 -5.16
C ILE A 91 14.07 0.42 -6.44
N VAL A 92 12.76 0.14 -6.34
CA VAL A 92 12.00 -0.29 -7.53
C VAL A 92 11.78 0.85 -8.52
N THR A 93 11.64 2.09 -8.04
CA THR A 93 11.52 3.28 -8.89
C THR A 93 12.85 3.57 -9.61
N ALA A 94 13.99 3.43 -8.93
CA ALA A 94 15.30 3.60 -9.55
C ALA A 94 15.61 2.52 -10.61
N VAL A 95 15.12 1.29 -10.41
CA VAL A 95 15.32 0.18 -11.37
C VAL A 95 14.44 0.32 -12.60
N ALA A 96 13.14 0.56 -12.43
CA ALA A 96 12.20 0.71 -13.53
C ALA A 96 11.00 1.56 -13.10
N PRO A 97 11.06 2.89 -13.28
CA PRO A 97 9.98 3.80 -12.90
C PRO A 97 8.66 3.38 -13.55
N LEU A 98 7.57 3.39 -12.77
CA LEU A 98 6.21 3.02 -13.21
C LEU A 98 6.11 1.63 -13.88
N ASN A 99 7.03 0.70 -13.59
CA ASN A 99 6.88 -0.70 -13.99
C ASN A 99 6.27 -1.53 -12.85
N PHE A 100 4.99 -1.87 -12.98
CA PHE A 100 4.23 -2.57 -11.93
C PHE A 100 4.80 -3.95 -11.59
N ALA A 101 5.26 -4.70 -12.60
CA ALA A 101 5.83 -6.03 -12.38
C ALA A 101 7.13 -5.98 -11.57
N VAL A 102 8.02 -5.01 -11.85
CA VAL A 102 9.24 -4.77 -11.07
C VAL A 102 8.91 -4.34 -9.65
N ALA A 103 7.92 -3.46 -9.49
CA ALA A 103 7.49 -2.97 -8.19
C ALA A 103 6.87 -4.08 -7.30
N MET A 104 6.12 -5.02 -7.89
CA MET A 104 5.52 -6.15 -7.18
C MET A 104 6.49 -7.31 -6.92
N ALA A 105 7.55 -7.47 -7.72
CA ALA A 105 8.48 -8.60 -7.60
C ALA A 105 9.04 -8.85 -6.18
N PRO A 106 9.60 -7.86 -5.45
CA PRO A 106 10.08 -8.07 -4.09
C PRO A 106 8.96 -8.48 -3.11
N LEU A 107 7.75 -7.99 -3.34
CA LEU A 107 6.59 -8.28 -2.49
C LEU A 107 6.06 -9.70 -2.72
N VAL A 108 6.04 -10.16 -3.97
CA VAL A 108 5.71 -11.56 -4.31
C VAL A 108 6.70 -12.52 -3.65
N VAL A 109 8.00 -12.18 -3.65
CA VAL A 109 9.04 -12.97 -2.95
C VAL A 109 8.81 -12.96 -1.44
N ALA A 110 8.50 -11.80 -0.85
CA ALA A 110 8.18 -11.68 0.57
C ALA A 110 6.95 -12.51 0.95
N HIS A 111 5.91 -12.52 0.11
CA HIS A 111 4.70 -13.32 0.31
C HIS A 111 5.01 -14.82 0.28
N LEU A 112 5.75 -15.29 -0.73
CA LEU A 112 6.15 -16.70 -0.81
C LEU A 112 6.97 -17.11 0.43
N ALA A 113 7.93 -16.27 0.83
CA ALA A 113 8.72 -16.50 2.04
C ALA A 113 7.83 -16.53 3.29
N ALA A 114 6.86 -15.63 3.42
CA ALA A 114 5.91 -15.59 4.52
C ALA A 114 5.12 -16.91 4.62
N LEU A 115 4.59 -17.42 3.51
CA LEU A 115 3.87 -18.70 3.49
C LEU A 115 4.76 -19.87 3.94
N VAL A 116 6.01 -19.91 3.47
CA VAL A 116 6.98 -20.93 3.88
C VAL A 116 7.26 -20.84 5.39
N VAL A 117 7.51 -19.63 5.91
CA VAL A 117 7.79 -19.44 7.34
C VAL A 117 6.56 -19.74 8.19
N PHE A 118 5.35 -19.37 7.75
CA PHE A 118 4.11 -19.68 8.45
C PHE A 118 3.86 -21.19 8.55
N TRP A 119 4.06 -21.92 7.46
CA TRP A 119 4.01 -23.39 7.49
C TRP A 119 5.03 -23.96 8.49
N ARG A 120 6.27 -23.46 8.47
CA ARG A 120 7.32 -23.88 9.41
C ARG A 120 6.99 -23.52 10.85
N LEU A 121 6.32 -22.39 11.10
CA LEU A 121 5.83 -21.97 12.41
C LEU A 121 4.76 -22.93 12.92
N LEU A 122 3.75 -23.25 12.11
CA LEU A 122 2.71 -24.23 12.45
C LEU A 122 3.33 -25.61 12.78
N VAL A 123 4.22 -26.10 11.93
CA VAL A 123 4.95 -27.36 12.17
C VAL A 123 5.83 -27.25 13.40
N ARG A 124 6.43 -26.09 13.68
CA ARG A 124 7.18 -25.89 14.92
C ARG A 124 6.24 -26.03 16.10
N CYS A 125 5.17 -25.26 16.20
CA CYS A 125 4.24 -25.26 17.32
C CYS A 125 3.60 -26.64 17.58
N PHE A 126 3.15 -27.33 16.52
CA PHE A 126 2.30 -28.51 16.65
C PHE A 126 2.94 -29.81 16.11
N GLY A 127 4.11 -29.76 15.47
CA GLY A 127 4.67 -30.92 14.77
C GLY A 127 3.93 -31.25 13.47
N PRO A 128 4.50 -32.10 12.60
CA PRO A 128 3.92 -32.39 11.28
C PRO A 128 2.62 -33.18 11.43
N ARG A 129 1.50 -32.57 11.02
CA ARG A 129 0.19 -33.20 11.03
C ARG A 129 -0.75 -32.64 9.94
N ALA A 130 -1.59 -33.50 9.37
CA ALA A 130 -2.60 -33.12 8.36
C ALA A 130 -3.55 -31.99 8.82
N ALA A 131 -3.79 -31.88 10.13
CA ALA A 131 -4.64 -30.83 10.68
C ALA A 131 -4.06 -29.41 10.53
N LEU A 132 -2.79 -29.26 10.16
CA LEU A 132 -2.20 -27.96 9.85
C LEU A 132 -2.60 -27.44 8.47
N LEU A 133 -3.10 -28.30 7.58
CA LEU A 133 -3.49 -27.91 6.23
C LEU A 133 -4.66 -26.90 6.25
N LEU A 134 -5.57 -27.00 7.22
CA LEU A 134 -6.66 -26.05 7.36
C LEU A 134 -6.19 -24.64 7.77
N PRO A 135 -5.54 -24.41 8.93
CA PRO A 135 -5.07 -23.06 9.29
C PRO A 135 -4.04 -22.52 8.29
N PHE A 136 -3.21 -23.38 7.69
CA PHE A 136 -2.32 -22.96 6.62
C PHE A 136 -3.08 -22.52 5.36
N GLY A 137 -4.05 -23.31 4.91
CA GLY A 137 -4.88 -23.01 3.74
C GLY A 137 -5.74 -21.76 3.92
N VAL A 138 -6.26 -21.53 5.13
CA VAL A 138 -6.98 -20.30 5.48
C VAL A 138 -6.13 -19.06 5.21
N VAL A 139 -4.84 -19.07 5.61
CA VAL A 139 -3.93 -17.94 5.35
C VAL A 139 -3.55 -17.88 3.87
N ALA A 140 -3.14 -19.01 3.28
CA ALA A 140 -2.63 -19.06 1.92
C ALA A 140 -3.67 -18.73 0.84
N ALA A 141 -4.95 -19.00 1.11
CA ALA A 141 -6.05 -18.73 0.19
C ALA A 141 -6.90 -17.53 0.59
N SER A 142 -6.56 -16.81 1.67
CA SER A 142 -7.42 -15.77 2.21
C SER A 142 -7.71 -14.68 1.16
N PRO A 143 -8.98 -14.46 0.76
CA PRO A 143 -9.30 -13.38 -0.15
C PRO A 143 -9.02 -12.01 0.49
N VAL A 144 -9.05 -11.91 1.83
CA VAL A 144 -8.73 -10.69 2.57
C VAL A 144 -7.26 -10.30 2.36
N ILE A 145 -6.35 -11.29 2.33
CA ILE A 145 -4.93 -11.05 2.04
C ILE A 145 -4.72 -10.88 0.54
N LEU A 146 -5.18 -11.83 -0.28
CA LEU A 146 -4.88 -11.85 -1.72
C LEU A 146 -5.47 -10.66 -2.46
N ALA A 147 -6.72 -10.26 -2.15
CA ALA A 147 -7.33 -9.11 -2.81
C ALA A 147 -6.71 -7.79 -2.33
N SER A 148 -6.40 -7.66 -1.03
CA SER A 148 -5.80 -6.42 -0.52
C SER A 148 -4.41 -6.18 -1.08
N THR A 149 -3.64 -7.24 -1.34
CA THR A 149 -2.28 -7.14 -1.90
C THR A 149 -2.23 -6.91 -3.41
N MET A 150 -3.39 -6.73 -4.06
CA MET A 150 -3.47 -6.23 -5.43
C MET A 150 -3.11 -4.74 -5.52
N TRP A 151 -3.37 -3.96 -4.46
CA TRP A 151 -2.95 -2.57 -4.33
C TRP A 151 -1.52 -2.50 -3.82
N TRP A 152 -0.61 -1.95 -4.62
CA TRP A 152 0.83 -1.99 -4.36
C TRP A 152 1.25 -1.29 -3.06
N ALA A 153 0.79 -0.07 -2.77
CA ALA A 153 1.11 0.65 -1.54
C ALA A 153 0.78 -0.17 -0.29
N TYR A 154 -0.41 -0.78 -0.26
CA TYR A 154 -0.81 -1.63 0.85
C TYR A 154 -0.05 -2.96 0.87
N ALA A 155 0.23 -3.56 -0.29
CA ALA A 155 1.06 -4.77 -0.38
C ALA A 155 2.46 -4.56 0.20
N MET A 156 3.07 -3.38 0.02
CA MET A 156 4.35 -3.00 0.63
C MET A 156 4.29 -2.94 2.16
N GLN A 157 3.15 -2.64 2.76
CA GLN A 157 2.97 -2.68 4.20
C GLN A 157 2.74 -4.13 4.67
N LEU A 158 1.73 -4.80 4.10
CA LEU A 158 1.24 -6.08 4.61
C LEU A 158 2.23 -7.23 4.39
N LEU A 159 2.79 -7.40 3.19
CA LEU A 159 3.56 -8.62 2.88
C LEU A 159 4.88 -8.69 3.66
N PRO A 160 5.67 -7.61 3.79
CA PRO A 160 6.82 -7.58 4.70
C PRO A 160 6.41 -7.73 6.17
N LEU A 161 5.28 -7.13 6.60
CA LEU A 161 4.73 -7.31 7.95
C LEU A 161 4.45 -8.80 8.23
N LEU A 162 3.79 -9.51 7.32
CA LEU A 162 3.48 -10.94 7.49
C LEU A 162 4.74 -11.79 7.58
N LEU A 163 5.72 -11.55 6.70
CA LEU A 163 7.01 -12.24 6.75
C LEU A 163 7.71 -11.99 8.09
N ALA A 164 7.72 -10.73 8.56
CA ALA A 164 8.30 -10.34 9.83
C ALA A 164 7.57 -10.98 11.01
N MET A 165 6.24 -10.96 11.02
CA MET A 165 5.39 -11.56 12.06
C MET A 165 5.69 -13.04 12.21
N PHE A 166 5.66 -13.78 11.10
CA PHE A 166 5.88 -15.23 11.12
C PHE A 166 7.31 -15.58 11.50
N SER A 167 8.28 -14.79 11.06
CA SER A 167 9.70 -15.00 11.39
C SER A 167 10.00 -14.69 12.86
N ALA A 168 9.44 -13.59 13.40
CA ALA A 168 9.53 -13.23 14.81
C ALA A 168 8.91 -14.33 15.68
N LEU A 169 7.71 -14.80 15.33
CA LEU A 169 7.05 -15.92 16.02
C LEU A 169 7.85 -17.22 15.91
N TYR A 170 8.38 -17.55 14.74
CA TYR A 170 9.16 -18.77 14.51
C TYR A 170 10.44 -18.80 15.35
N CYS A 171 11.16 -17.67 15.38
CA CYS A 171 12.34 -17.47 16.21
C CYS A 171 11.97 -17.49 17.70
N HIS A 172 10.91 -16.81 18.10
CA HIS A 172 10.46 -16.74 19.49
C HIS A 172 10.08 -18.11 20.05
N VAL A 173 9.28 -18.88 19.32
CA VAL A 173 8.96 -20.28 19.69
C VAL A 173 10.24 -21.13 19.75
N GLY A 174 11.25 -20.82 18.93
CA GLY A 174 12.55 -21.45 19.02
C GLY A 174 13.34 -21.10 20.28
N TYR A 175 13.32 -19.83 20.67
CA TYR A 175 13.88 -19.35 21.92
C TYR A 175 13.20 -20.01 23.12
N LEU A 176 11.86 -20.04 23.16
CA LEU A 176 11.10 -20.65 24.26
C LEU A 176 11.43 -22.14 24.46
N ARG A 177 11.83 -22.84 23.39
CA ARG A 177 12.18 -24.27 23.46
C ARG A 177 13.63 -24.54 23.78
N THR A 178 14.54 -23.71 23.29
CA THR A 178 15.98 -24.00 23.31
C THR A 178 16.78 -23.07 24.21
N GLY A 179 16.19 -21.96 24.67
CA GLY A 179 16.86 -20.90 25.42
C GLY A 179 17.95 -20.15 24.64
N ARG A 180 18.13 -20.42 23.35
CA ARG A 180 19.24 -19.88 22.56
C ARG A 180 19.08 -18.38 22.34
N ARG A 181 20.05 -17.59 22.81
CA ARG A 181 20.06 -16.12 22.67
C ARG A 181 19.92 -15.64 21.23
N ARG A 182 20.49 -16.37 20.26
CA ARG A 182 20.35 -16.08 18.82
C ARG A 182 18.88 -15.99 18.40
N ASP A 183 18.04 -16.92 18.88
CA ASP A 183 16.64 -16.96 18.52
C ASP A 183 15.90 -15.72 19.08
N ALA A 184 16.22 -15.29 20.31
CA ALA A 184 15.68 -14.05 20.88
C ALA A 184 16.13 -12.77 20.14
N ILE A 185 17.41 -12.70 19.73
CA ILE A 185 17.91 -11.57 18.92
C ILE A 185 17.20 -11.54 17.57
N LEU A 186 17.05 -12.67 16.91
CA LEU A 186 16.34 -12.74 15.63
C LEU A 186 14.86 -12.36 15.77
N THR A 187 14.20 -12.69 16.88
CA THR A 187 12.85 -12.18 17.17
C THR A 187 12.83 -10.66 17.18
N LEU A 188 13.77 -10.01 17.89
CA LEU A 188 13.85 -8.54 17.93
C LEU A 188 14.13 -7.94 16.55
N VAL A 189 15.07 -8.52 15.80
CA VAL A 189 15.40 -8.06 14.44
C VAL A 189 14.17 -8.10 13.55
N TRP A 190 13.42 -9.20 13.55
CA TRP A 190 12.20 -9.30 12.74
C TRP A 190 11.09 -8.36 13.23
N THR A 191 10.99 -8.08 14.52
CA THR A 191 10.07 -7.05 15.03
C THR A 191 10.45 -5.66 14.49
N VAL A 192 11.73 -5.29 14.50
CA VAL A 192 12.21 -4.03 13.93
C VAL A 192 11.96 -3.96 12.42
N VAL A 193 12.20 -5.06 11.70
CA VAL A 193 11.88 -5.14 10.27
C VAL A 193 10.39 -4.90 10.05
N GLY A 194 9.50 -5.52 10.82
CA GLY A 194 8.06 -5.25 10.74
C GLY A 194 7.71 -3.78 10.95
N MET A 195 8.29 -3.15 12.00
CA MET A 195 8.07 -1.73 12.32
C MET A 195 8.58 -0.79 11.23
N ALA A 196 9.59 -1.18 10.47
CA ALA A 196 10.08 -0.38 9.34
C ALA A 196 9.07 -0.30 8.18
N PHE A 197 8.14 -1.25 8.07
CA PHE A 197 7.14 -1.28 7.01
C PHE A 197 5.75 -0.86 7.47
N PHE A 198 5.37 -1.16 8.72
CA PHE A 198 4.01 -0.88 9.19
C PHE A 198 3.94 -0.76 10.73
N GLU A 199 3.28 0.27 11.24
CA GLU A 199 3.15 0.53 12.69
C GLU A 199 2.42 -0.58 13.44
N LYS A 200 1.55 -1.35 12.77
CA LYS A 200 0.89 -2.53 13.34
C LYS A 200 1.87 -3.60 13.85
N ALA A 201 3.14 -3.59 13.42
CA ALA A 201 4.17 -4.46 13.97
C ALA A 201 4.38 -4.24 15.49
N ALA A 202 3.95 -3.10 16.05
CA ALA A 202 3.92 -2.90 17.50
C ALA A 202 3.10 -3.97 18.25
N LEU A 203 2.07 -4.53 17.59
CA LEU A 203 1.23 -5.60 18.13
C LEU A 203 1.97 -6.93 18.27
N PHE A 204 3.14 -7.09 17.65
CA PHE A 204 3.95 -8.30 17.77
C PHE A 204 4.27 -8.60 19.23
N VAL A 205 4.54 -7.60 20.06
CA VAL A 205 4.89 -7.83 21.47
C VAL A 205 3.74 -8.51 22.21
N GLY A 206 2.50 -8.06 22.01
CA GLY A 206 1.30 -8.71 22.55
C GLY A 206 1.12 -10.12 22.00
N LEU A 207 1.34 -10.32 20.70
CA LEU A 207 1.25 -11.63 20.04
C LEU A 207 2.30 -12.62 20.56
N LEU A 208 3.55 -12.19 20.70
CA LEU A 208 4.67 -12.96 21.26
C LEU A 208 4.41 -13.34 22.72
N PHE A 209 3.88 -12.40 23.51
CA PHE A 209 3.48 -12.65 24.89
C PHE A 209 2.35 -13.69 24.96
N GLY A 210 1.30 -13.50 24.16
CA GLY A 210 0.18 -14.44 24.07
C GLY A 210 0.60 -15.85 23.69
N VAL A 211 1.49 -16.01 22.69
CA VAL A 211 2.05 -17.32 22.32
C VAL A 211 2.91 -17.92 23.44
N THR A 212 3.60 -17.09 24.23
CA THR A 212 4.33 -17.57 25.42
C THR A 212 3.38 -18.12 26.47
N VAL A 213 2.25 -17.45 26.70
CA VAL A 213 1.19 -17.94 27.61
C VAL A 213 0.58 -19.24 27.10
N LEU A 214 0.32 -19.35 25.79
CA LEU A 214 -0.27 -20.54 25.17
C LEU A 214 0.64 -21.78 25.20
N LEU A 215 1.95 -21.57 25.19
CA LEU A 215 2.95 -22.64 25.28
C LEU A 215 3.41 -22.92 26.72
N GLY A 216 3.06 -22.05 27.66
CA GLY A 216 3.46 -22.12 29.06
C GLY A 216 2.29 -22.29 30.03
N PRO A 217 2.55 -22.34 31.34
CA PRO A 217 1.53 -22.61 32.36
C PRO A 217 0.79 -21.34 32.85
N GLY A 218 0.77 -20.24 32.08
CA GLY A 218 0.02 -19.02 32.41
C GLY A 218 0.83 -17.71 32.43
N ILE A 219 0.13 -16.59 32.62
CA ILE A 219 0.65 -15.20 32.51
C ILE A 219 1.83 -14.93 33.45
N ALA A 220 1.67 -15.20 34.75
CA ALA A 220 2.70 -14.88 35.75
C ALA A 220 4.03 -15.56 35.43
N ARG A 221 3.98 -16.83 35.01
CA ARG A 221 5.17 -17.60 34.65
C ARG A 221 5.76 -17.16 33.31
N ALA A 222 4.92 -16.82 32.32
CA ALA A 222 5.37 -16.25 31.05
C ALA A 222 6.14 -14.94 31.24
N TRP A 223 5.68 -14.09 32.18
CA TRP A 223 6.38 -12.86 32.55
C TRP A 223 7.69 -13.15 33.30
N LEU A 224 7.60 -13.84 34.45
CA LEU A 224 8.73 -14.02 35.36
C LEU A 224 9.90 -14.79 34.71
N ALA A 225 9.60 -15.82 33.91
CA ALA A 225 10.62 -16.64 33.24
C ALA A 225 11.41 -15.87 32.18
N HIS A 226 10.83 -14.81 31.60
CA HIS A 226 11.40 -14.09 30.47
C HIS A 226 11.44 -12.57 30.66
N ARG A 227 11.42 -12.07 31.91
CA ARG A 227 11.36 -10.64 32.25
C ARG A 227 12.32 -9.75 31.46
N LYS A 228 13.56 -10.20 31.27
CA LYS A 228 14.58 -9.44 30.53
C LYS A 228 14.21 -9.29 29.05
N LEU A 229 13.66 -10.33 28.44
CA LEU A 229 13.21 -10.30 27.05
C LEU A 229 12.06 -9.29 26.88
N TRP A 230 11.11 -9.29 27.82
CA TRP A 230 9.97 -8.38 27.80
C TRP A 230 10.40 -6.92 27.96
N LEU A 231 11.31 -6.63 28.90
CA LEU A 231 11.85 -5.28 29.06
C LEU A 231 12.53 -4.78 27.79
N VAL A 232 13.24 -5.63 27.05
CA VAL A 232 13.85 -5.24 25.76
C VAL A 232 12.79 -4.94 24.69
N HIS A 233 11.75 -5.76 24.58
CA HIS A 233 10.65 -5.50 23.63
C HIS A 233 9.86 -4.23 24.00
N LEU A 234 9.60 -4.01 25.29
CA LEU A 234 8.94 -2.81 25.79
C LEU A 234 9.79 -1.56 25.57
N GLY A 235 11.11 -1.65 25.77
CA GLY A 235 12.05 -0.58 25.44
C GLY A 235 12.06 -0.26 23.95
N LEU A 236 12.05 -1.28 23.08
CA LEU A 236 11.92 -1.10 21.64
C LEU A 236 10.61 -0.40 21.27
N LEU A 237 9.48 -0.81 21.84
CA LEU A 237 8.19 -0.16 21.63
C LEU A 237 8.19 1.29 22.10
N ALA A 238 8.80 1.59 23.24
CA ALA A 238 8.89 2.94 23.75
C ALA A 238 9.71 3.84 22.81
N VAL A 239 10.85 3.35 22.31
CA VAL A 239 11.65 4.08 21.31
C VAL A 239 10.85 4.29 20.03
N TYR A 240 10.18 3.26 19.52
CA TYR A 240 9.34 3.38 18.33
C TYR A 240 8.21 4.39 18.54
N ALA A 241 7.52 4.37 19.68
CA ALA A 241 6.46 5.31 19.99
C ALA A 241 6.97 6.76 20.04
N VAL A 242 8.14 7.01 20.66
CA VAL A 242 8.77 8.34 20.69
C VAL A 242 9.06 8.83 19.27
N VAL A 243 9.65 7.99 18.42
CA VAL A 243 9.94 8.34 17.02
C VAL A 243 8.64 8.59 16.25
N TYR A 244 7.66 7.69 16.37
CA TYR A 244 6.40 7.78 15.66
C TYR A 244 5.63 9.04 16.04
N PHE A 245 5.38 9.29 17.33
CA PHE A 245 4.63 10.47 17.76
C PHE A 245 5.42 11.78 17.63
N GLY A 246 6.74 11.72 17.54
CA GLY A 246 7.58 12.89 17.25
C GLY A 246 7.56 13.31 15.78
N LEU A 247 7.22 12.40 14.86
CA LEU A 247 7.24 12.64 13.40
C LEU A 247 5.85 12.61 12.76
N ALA A 248 4.94 11.79 13.27
CA ALA A 248 3.58 11.69 12.79
C ALA A 248 2.76 12.87 13.29
N THR A 249 2.10 13.58 12.39
CA THR A 249 1.09 14.58 12.76
C THR A 249 -0.21 13.87 13.08
N ALA A 250 -0.73 14.07 14.28
CA ALA A 250 -2.06 13.57 14.63
C ALA A 250 -3.10 14.23 13.71
N PRO A 251 -4.00 13.44 13.09
CA PRO A 251 -5.11 14.04 12.36
C PRO A 251 -6.01 14.76 13.37
N VAL A 252 -6.29 16.05 13.10
CA VAL A 252 -7.22 16.86 13.87
C VAL A 252 -8.63 16.46 13.46
N HIS A 253 -9.40 15.91 14.38
CA HIS A 253 -10.78 15.51 14.11
C HIS A 253 -11.72 16.24 15.06
N GLU A 254 -12.70 16.94 14.49
CA GLU A 254 -13.73 17.67 15.23
C GLU A 254 -14.99 16.82 15.51
N THR A 255 -15.06 15.60 14.97
CA THR A 255 -16.22 14.73 15.08
C THR A 255 -16.11 13.79 16.28
N GLU A 256 -17.11 13.84 17.17
CA GLU A 256 -17.24 12.89 18.28
C GLU A 256 -17.56 11.48 17.76
N ILE A 257 -16.85 10.47 18.30
CA ILE A 257 -17.09 9.05 18.01
C ILE A 257 -18.11 8.50 19.02
N SER A 258 -19.28 8.09 18.55
CA SER A 258 -20.31 7.48 19.41
C SER A 258 -20.06 5.99 19.65
N GLY A 259 -20.52 5.48 20.80
CA GLY A 259 -20.41 4.05 21.12
C GLY A 259 -21.15 3.14 20.11
N ALA A 260 -22.26 3.62 19.54
CA ALA A 260 -23.01 2.90 18.51
C ALA A 260 -22.19 2.72 17.24
N GLN A 261 -21.46 3.75 16.80
CA GLN A 261 -20.58 3.68 15.64
C GLN A 261 -19.41 2.70 15.84
N VAL A 262 -18.87 2.62 17.07
CA VAL A 262 -17.82 1.63 17.40
C VAL A 262 -18.36 0.20 17.34
N VAL A 263 -19.58 -0.04 17.83
CA VAL A 263 -20.23 -1.35 17.74
C VAL A 263 -20.47 -1.74 16.28
N GLU A 264 -20.96 -0.81 15.46
CA GLU A 264 -21.17 -1.03 14.04
C GLU A 264 -19.86 -1.33 13.30
N LEU A 265 -18.81 -0.52 13.54
CA LEU A 265 -17.48 -0.76 12.98
C LEU A 265 -16.96 -2.14 13.38
N THR A 266 -17.09 -2.51 14.65
CA THR A 266 -16.65 -3.81 15.16
C THR A 266 -17.35 -4.95 14.42
N ARG A 267 -18.67 -4.84 14.24
CA ARG A 267 -19.46 -5.84 13.48
C ARG A 267 -18.94 -5.96 12.05
N LEU A 268 -18.77 -4.83 11.36
CA LEU A 268 -18.30 -4.79 9.97
C LEU A 268 -16.90 -5.41 9.85
N MET A 269 -15.94 -4.95 10.65
CA MET A 269 -14.55 -5.44 10.61
C MET A 269 -14.44 -6.93 10.99
N VAL A 270 -15.06 -7.33 12.10
CA VAL A 270 -14.83 -8.65 12.69
C VAL A 270 -15.71 -9.71 12.02
N VAL A 271 -17.01 -9.46 11.87
CA VAL A 271 -17.94 -10.47 11.34
C VAL A 271 -17.94 -10.47 9.82
N ASP A 272 -18.19 -9.31 9.21
CA ASP A 272 -18.43 -9.23 7.77
C ASP A 272 -17.11 -9.32 6.99
N THR A 273 -16.04 -8.68 7.48
CA THR A 273 -14.77 -8.54 6.75
C THR A 273 -13.70 -9.57 7.15
N LEU A 274 -13.66 -10.01 8.41
CA LEU A 274 -12.73 -11.04 8.85
C LEU A 274 -13.36 -12.44 8.77
N PHE A 275 -14.34 -12.74 9.62
CA PHE A 275 -14.84 -14.12 9.76
C PHE A 275 -15.51 -14.64 8.49
N THR A 276 -16.42 -13.87 7.89
CA THR A 276 -17.21 -14.32 6.72
C THR A 276 -16.31 -14.80 5.56
N PRO A 277 -15.41 -13.97 5.00
CA PRO A 277 -14.54 -14.43 3.92
C PRO A 277 -13.50 -15.46 4.37
N THR A 278 -12.97 -15.37 5.59
CA THR A 278 -11.93 -16.30 6.10
C THR A 278 -12.47 -17.71 6.33
N LEU A 279 -13.76 -17.84 6.66
CA LEU A 279 -14.45 -19.13 6.80
C LEU A 279 -14.94 -19.69 5.45
N GLY A 280 -14.59 -19.06 4.33
CA GLY A 280 -14.91 -19.53 2.99
C GLY A 280 -16.31 -19.17 2.51
N PHE A 281 -17.00 -18.21 3.15
CA PHE A 281 -18.23 -17.69 2.58
C PHE A 281 -17.90 -16.75 1.41
N PRO A 282 -18.56 -16.90 0.25
CA PRO A 282 -18.27 -16.09 -0.91
C PRO A 282 -18.65 -14.63 -0.66
N VAL A 283 -17.71 -13.72 -0.91
CA VAL A 283 -17.92 -12.26 -0.83
C VAL A 283 -17.70 -11.63 -2.20
N ALA A 284 -18.15 -10.38 -2.34
CA ALA A 284 -17.97 -9.57 -3.54
C ALA A 284 -17.50 -8.17 -3.15
N GLY A 285 -16.88 -7.47 -4.10
CA GLY A 285 -16.43 -6.09 -3.90
C GLY A 285 -17.59 -5.11 -3.92
N SER A 286 -17.42 -4.00 -3.23
CA SER A 286 -18.34 -2.85 -3.26
C SER A 286 -18.17 -2.04 -4.56
N VAL A 287 -19.11 -1.11 -4.78
CA VAL A 287 -19.07 -0.15 -5.90
C VAL A 287 -18.19 1.06 -5.58
N PHE A 288 -17.54 1.11 -4.40
CA PHE A 288 -16.59 2.18 -4.09
C PHE A 288 -15.36 2.04 -4.99
N GLU A 289 -15.36 2.77 -6.11
CA GLU A 289 -14.30 2.72 -7.13
C GLU A 289 -12.91 2.90 -6.50
N GLY A 290 -11.98 1.98 -6.80
CA GLY A 290 -10.59 2.05 -6.36
C GLY A 290 -10.32 1.52 -4.94
N SER A 291 -11.34 1.13 -4.17
CA SER A 291 -11.15 0.55 -2.83
C SER A 291 -11.32 -0.97 -2.82
N PRO A 292 -10.53 -1.73 -2.04
CA PRO A 292 -10.75 -3.15 -1.80
C PRO A 292 -11.88 -3.44 -0.80
N ALA A 293 -12.81 -2.50 -0.60
CA ALA A 293 -13.95 -2.67 0.28
C ALA A 293 -14.95 -3.72 -0.22
N LEU A 294 -15.45 -4.55 0.71
CA LEU A 294 -16.48 -5.54 0.44
C LEU A 294 -17.84 -4.87 0.25
N ALA A 295 -18.66 -5.42 -0.64
CA ALA A 295 -20.08 -5.12 -0.63
C ALA A 295 -20.71 -5.67 0.66
N GLU A 296 -21.67 -4.94 1.20
CA GLU A 296 -22.54 -5.39 2.28
C GLU A 296 -23.09 -6.80 1.95
N PRO A 297 -22.73 -7.85 2.72
CA PRO A 297 -23.21 -9.19 2.41
C PRO A 297 -24.73 -9.30 2.58
N VAL A 298 -25.39 -10.12 1.76
CA VAL A 298 -26.82 -10.41 1.95
C VAL A 298 -27.06 -10.99 3.35
N ALA A 299 -28.21 -10.69 3.95
CA ALA A 299 -28.52 -11.03 5.34
C ALA A 299 -28.26 -12.51 5.69
N ALA A 300 -28.58 -13.42 4.76
CA ALA A 300 -28.32 -14.86 4.94
C ALA A 300 -26.82 -15.19 5.11
N LEU A 301 -25.93 -14.56 4.32
CA LEU A 301 -24.48 -14.78 4.44
C LEU A 301 -23.92 -14.20 5.73
N LYS A 302 -24.43 -13.04 6.17
CA LYS A 302 -24.07 -12.46 7.48
C LYS A 302 -24.43 -13.38 8.63
N LEU A 303 -25.65 -13.93 8.62
CA LEU A 303 -26.11 -14.86 9.64
C LEU A 303 -25.28 -16.15 9.63
N LEU A 304 -25.04 -16.74 8.46
CA LEU A 304 -24.22 -17.95 8.33
C LEU A 304 -22.76 -17.72 8.76
N GLY A 305 -22.17 -16.60 8.37
CA GLY A 305 -20.82 -16.20 8.79
C GLY A 305 -20.73 -16.02 10.31
N GLY A 306 -21.70 -15.33 10.91
CA GLY A 306 -21.80 -15.15 12.37
C GLY A 306 -21.99 -16.48 13.12
N LEU A 307 -22.87 -17.35 12.64
CA LEU A 307 -23.06 -18.69 13.21
C LEU A 307 -21.81 -19.56 13.08
N ALA A 308 -21.10 -19.49 11.96
CA ALA A 308 -19.86 -20.23 11.75
C ALA A 308 -18.73 -19.70 12.66
N ALA A 309 -18.64 -18.37 12.84
CA ALA A 309 -17.71 -17.76 13.79
C ALA A 309 -18.00 -18.20 15.22
N LEU A 310 -19.28 -18.20 15.63
CA LEU A 310 -19.71 -18.68 16.94
C LEU A 310 -19.36 -20.17 17.11
N ALA A 311 -19.64 -21.00 16.12
CA ALA A 311 -19.31 -22.42 16.13
C ALA A 311 -17.79 -22.68 16.23
N LEU A 312 -16.97 -21.86 15.57
CA LEU A 312 -15.51 -21.91 15.67
C LEU A 312 -15.04 -21.59 17.11
N VAL A 313 -15.55 -20.51 17.70
CA VAL A 313 -15.16 -20.10 19.05
C VAL A 313 -15.60 -21.14 20.09
N VAL A 314 -16.89 -21.50 20.07
CA VAL A 314 -17.48 -22.46 21.01
C VAL A 314 -16.86 -23.84 20.83
N GLY A 315 -16.72 -24.33 19.60
CA GLY A 315 -16.06 -25.62 19.34
C GLY A 315 -14.61 -25.64 19.85
N GLY A 316 -13.89 -24.54 19.68
CA GLY A 316 -12.54 -24.38 20.25
C GLY A 316 -12.56 -24.48 21.77
N LEU A 317 -13.49 -23.80 22.45
CA LEU A 317 -13.64 -23.86 23.92
C LEU A 317 -13.98 -25.26 24.41
N LEU A 318 -14.84 -25.99 23.69
CA LEU A 318 -15.21 -27.37 24.03
C LEU A 318 -14.02 -28.34 23.90
N VAL A 319 -13.19 -28.18 22.86
CA VAL A 319 -12.04 -29.07 22.58
C VAL A 319 -10.81 -28.70 23.42
N GLY A 320 -10.46 -27.41 23.45
CA GLY A 320 -9.22 -26.90 24.04
C GLY A 320 -9.35 -26.37 25.47
N ARG A 321 -10.58 -26.17 25.97
CA ARG A 321 -10.89 -25.66 27.32
C ARG A 321 -10.08 -24.40 27.63
N GLY A 322 -9.34 -24.37 28.74
CA GLY A 322 -8.56 -23.22 29.18
C GLY A 322 -7.53 -22.71 28.14
N ARG A 323 -6.94 -23.61 27.33
CA ARG A 323 -6.03 -23.22 26.25
C ARG A 323 -6.77 -22.44 25.16
N ALA A 324 -7.96 -22.89 24.78
CA ALA A 324 -8.79 -22.17 23.81
C ALA A 324 -9.26 -20.82 24.38
N GLY A 325 -9.57 -20.75 25.68
CA GLY A 325 -9.83 -19.48 26.37
C GLY A 325 -8.71 -18.47 26.14
N TRP A 326 -7.47 -18.84 26.44
CA TRP A 326 -6.30 -17.97 26.19
C TRP A 326 -6.11 -17.61 24.71
N ALA A 327 -6.34 -18.56 23.79
CA ALA A 327 -6.19 -18.32 22.36
C ALA A 327 -7.22 -17.31 21.85
N TRP A 328 -8.47 -17.42 22.31
CA TRP A 328 -9.52 -16.47 21.97
C TRP A 328 -9.35 -15.12 22.68
N THR A 329 -8.84 -15.08 23.90
CA THR A 329 -8.46 -13.82 24.56
C THR A 329 -7.36 -13.09 23.79
N LEU A 330 -6.34 -13.82 23.30
CA LEU A 330 -5.29 -13.24 22.47
C LEU A 330 -5.85 -12.65 21.18
N LEU A 331 -6.70 -13.40 20.47
CA LEU A 331 -7.35 -12.91 19.26
C LEU A 331 -8.24 -11.69 19.56
N ALA A 332 -9.07 -11.74 20.60
CA ALA A 332 -9.96 -10.65 20.97
C ALA A 332 -9.18 -9.38 21.33
N GLY A 333 -8.05 -9.51 22.04
CA GLY A 333 -7.17 -8.39 22.34
C GLY A 333 -6.55 -7.78 21.08
N TYR A 334 -6.08 -8.61 20.14
CA TYR A 334 -5.55 -8.15 18.85
C TYR A 334 -6.61 -7.38 18.06
N LEU A 335 -7.81 -7.97 17.89
CA LEU A 335 -8.92 -7.36 17.17
C LEU A 335 -9.42 -6.07 17.82
N ALA A 336 -9.45 -6.01 19.15
CA ALA A 336 -9.84 -4.80 19.87
C ALA A 336 -8.87 -3.65 19.57
N VAL A 337 -7.56 -3.91 19.55
CA VAL A 337 -6.57 -2.88 19.20
C VAL A 337 -6.73 -2.46 17.73
N ASP A 338 -6.92 -3.40 16.80
CA ASP A 338 -7.18 -3.08 15.39
C ASP A 338 -8.41 -2.18 15.22
N VAL A 339 -9.54 -2.53 15.86
CA VAL A 339 -10.77 -1.73 15.81
C VAL A 339 -10.54 -0.34 16.39
N VAL A 340 -9.83 -0.22 17.51
CA VAL A 340 -9.53 1.09 18.12
C VAL A 340 -8.64 1.94 17.21
N LEU A 341 -7.58 1.36 16.64
CA LEU A 341 -6.69 2.08 15.73
C LEU A 341 -7.46 2.61 14.51
N VAL A 342 -8.34 1.79 13.92
CA VAL A 342 -9.17 2.17 12.76
C VAL A 342 -10.22 3.21 13.16
N ALA A 343 -10.86 3.03 14.31
CA ALA A 343 -11.84 3.98 14.82
C ALA A 343 -11.23 5.38 14.96
N LEU A 344 -10.05 5.48 15.57
CA LEU A 344 -9.37 6.75 15.80
C LEU A 344 -8.82 7.37 14.50
N ALA A 345 -8.31 6.55 13.58
CA ALA A 345 -7.63 7.05 12.39
C ALA A 345 -8.57 7.34 11.20
N ARG A 346 -9.71 6.65 11.10
CA ARG A 346 -10.53 6.66 9.86
C ARG A 346 -12.02 6.92 10.08
N MET A 347 -12.59 6.59 11.24
CA MET A 347 -14.02 6.80 11.48
C MET A 347 -14.46 8.27 11.36
N PRO A 348 -13.68 9.27 11.80
CA PRO A 348 -14.01 10.68 11.57
C PRO A 348 -14.17 11.09 10.09
N LEU A 349 -13.48 10.39 9.18
CA LEU A 349 -13.47 10.73 7.76
C LEU A 349 -14.54 9.95 6.97
N ILE A 350 -14.75 8.67 7.29
CA ILE A 350 -15.51 7.73 6.45
C ILE A 350 -16.71 7.13 7.20
N GLY A 351 -16.73 7.23 8.54
CA GLY A 351 -17.70 6.54 9.39
C GLY A 351 -17.44 5.03 9.52
N PRO A 352 -18.37 4.29 10.16
CA PRO A 352 -18.22 2.85 10.45
C PRO A 352 -18.02 1.96 9.22
N MET A 353 -18.49 2.42 8.04
CA MET A 353 -18.39 1.70 6.77
C MET A 353 -16.95 1.37 6.36
N ILE A 354 -15.96 2.10 6.90
CA ILE A 354 -14.55 1.75 6.71
C ILE A 354 -14.21 0.33 7.17
N GLY A 355 -15.03 -0.26 8.05
CA GLY A 355 -14.87 -1.65 8.48
C GLY A 355 -15.05 -2.69 7.38
N LEU A 356 -15.62 -2.34 6.22
CA LEU A 356 -15.72 -3.21 5.04
C LEU A 356 -14.45 -3.24 4.20
N ASP A 357 -13.52 -2.32 4.43
CA ASP A 357 -12.23 -2.32 3.73
C ASP A 357 -11.30 -3.37 4.34
N ILE A 358 -11.06 -4.44 3.55
CA ILE A 358 -10.30 -5.63 3.95
C ILE A 358 -8.87 -5.30 4.40
N ARG A 359 -8.30 -4.16 3.97
CA ARG A 359 -6.94 -3.73 4.34
C ARG A 359 -6.78 -3.51 5.83
N TYR A 360 -7.84 -3.13 6.53
CA TYR A 360 -7.71 -2.79 7.95
C TYR A 360 -7.68 -4.01 8.88
N ILE A 361 -7.97 -5.22 8.36
CA ILE A 361 -8.07 -6.45 9.16
C ILE A 361 -7.31 -7.64 8.56
N ALA A 362 -6.66 -7.47 7.40
CA ALA A 362 -5.97 -8.57 6.70
C ALA A 362 -4.86 -9.22 7.54
N ASP A 363 -4.15 -8.44 8.36
CA ASP A 363 -3.10 -8.93 9.25
C ASP A 363 -3.64 -9.78 10.43
N ALA A 364 -4.93 -9.67 10.76
CA ALA A 364 -5.59 -10.49 11.78
C ALA A 364 -5.95 -11.91 11.28
N VAL A 365 -6.01 -12.14 9.96
CA VAL A 365 -6.27 -13.47 9.37
C VAL A 365 -5.30 -14.55 9.88
N PRO A 366 -3.96 -14.37 9.83
CA PRO A 366 -3.05 -15.36 10.37
C PRO A 366 -3.09 -15.46 11.90
N VAL A 367 -3.44 -14.38 12.61
CA VAL A 367 -3.64 -14.41 14.07
C VAL A 367 -4.83 -15.29 14.41
N LEU A 368 -5.95 -15.14 13.71
CA LEU A 368 -7.12 -16.02 13.80
C LEU A 368 -6.75 -17.47 13.49
N ALA A 369 -6.03 -17.73 12.38
CA ALA A 369 -5.62 -19.08 12.01
C ALA A 369 -4.71 -19.72 13.07
N LEU A 370 -3.77 -18.97 13.64
CA LEU A 370 -2.87 -19.42 14.69
C LEU A 370 -3.62 -19.68 16.00
N CYS A 371 -4.50 -18.76 16.42
CA CYS A 371 -5.32 -18.92 17.62
C CYS A 371 -6.31 -20.09 17.49
N ALA A 372 -6.93 -20.28 16.32
CA ALA A 372 -7.76 -21.44 16.03
C ALA A 372 -6.94 -22.74 16.10
N ALA A 373 -5.73 -22.77 15.53
CA ALA A 373 -4.83 -23.91 15.68
C ALA A 373 -4.52 -24.18 17.16
N PHE A 374 -4.22 -23.14 17.95
CA PHE A 374 -4.04 -23.24 19.39
C PHE A 374 -5.30 -23.53 20.18
N ALA A 375 -6.51 -23.35 19.66
CA ALA A 375 -7.75 -23.74 20.33
C ALA A 375 -8.06 -25.22 20.09
N TYR A 376 -7.89 -25.71 18.87
CA TYR A 376 -8.25 -27.07 18.48
C TYR A 376 -7.12 -28.10 18.58
N LEU A 377 -5.85 -27.68 18.56
CA LEU A 377 -4.70 -28.59 18.54
C LEU A 377 -3.83 -28.44 19.79
N THR A 378 -3.49 -29.56 20.41
CA THR A 378 -2.48 -29.58 21.47
C THR A 378 -1.09 -29.31 20.87
N PRO A 379 -0.36 -28.28 21.32
CA PRO A 379 1.01 -27.99 20.87
C PRO A 379 1.98 -29.11 21.31
N LEU A 380 3.18 -29.13 20.73
CA LEU A 380 4.23 -30.03 21.19
C LEU A 380 4.64 -29.68 22.62
N GLY A 381 4.87 -30.71 23.45
CA GLY A 381 5.44 -30.52 24.79
C GLY A 381 6.86 -29.94 24.73
N ALA A 382 7.35 -29.45 25.87
CA ALA A 382 8.71 -28.90 26.00
C ALA A 382 9.79 -29.90 25.52
N ASP A 383 9.57 -31.19 25.79
CA ASP A 383 10.48 -32.28 25.40
C ASP A 383 10.30 -32.73 23.93
N GLY A 384 9.48 -32.02 23.15
CA GLY A 384 9.15 -32.38 21.77
C GLY A 384 8.22 -33.59 21.63
N THR A 385 7.76 -34.15 22.76
CA THR A 385 6.82 -35.27 22.80
C THR A 385 5.51 -34.87 22.11
N ARG A 386 5.08 -35.74 21.19
CA ARG A 386 3.79 -35.57 20.51
C ARG A 386 2.70 -36.08 21.43
N PRO A 387 1.61 -35.33 21.63
CA PRO A 387 0.41 -35.89 22.23
C PRO A 387 -0.03 -37.13 21.42
N ALA A 388 -0.48 -38.18 22.11
CA ALA A 388 -1.00 -39.38 21.45
C ALA A 388 -2.13 -38.99 20.48
N ARG A 389 -2.10 -39.57 19.27
CA ARG A 389 -3.08 -39.34 18.21
C ARG A 389 -3.70 -40.65 17.81
N ILE A 390 -5.03 -40.68 17.60
CA ILE A 390 -5.62 -40.84 16.26
C ILE A 390 -7.01 -40.16 16.21
N PRO A 391 -7.20 -39.08 15.42
CA PRO A 391 -8.55 -38.69 15.02
C PRO A 391 -9.17 -39.78 14.12
N GLY A 392 -10.38 -40.24 14.44
CA GLY A 392 -11.10 -41.26 13.68
C GLY A 392 -11.15 -40.96 12.17
N ARG A 393 -11.37 -41.99 11.33
CA ARG A 393 -11.43 -41.84 9.86
C ARG A 393 -12.44 -40.74 9.45
N SER A 394 -13.59 -40.67 10.12
CA SER A 394 -14.62 -39.64 9.94
C SER A 394 -14.09 -38.21 10.16
N LEU A 395 -13.38 -37.96 11.27
CA LEU A 395 -12.82 -36.64 11.57
C LEU A 395 -11.74 -36.22 10.55
N ARG A 396 -10.95 -37.17 10.03
CA ARG A 396 -9.99 -36.89 8.96
C ARG A 396 -10.67 -36.51 7.66
N VAL A 397 -11.71 -37.25 7.25
CA VAL A 397 -12.50 -36.94 6.05
C VAL A 397 -13.21 -35.58 6.21
N GLY A 398 -13.82 -35.33 7.37
CA GLY A 398 -14.47 -34.05 7.67
C GLY A 398 -13.51 -32.87 7.61
N LEU A 399 -12.28 -33.03 8.12
CA LEU A 399 -11.26 -31.97 8.05
C LEU A 399 -10.80 -31.70 6.61
N VAL A 400 -10.64 -32.74 5.79
CA VAL A 400 -10.31 -32.59 4.37
C VAL A 400 -11.44 -31.90 3.63
N ALA A 401 -12.69 -32.32 3.85
CA ALA A 401 -13.87 -31.71 3.25
C ALA A 401 -14.01 -30.23 3.66
N LEU A 402 -13.85 -29.93 4.95
CA LEU A 402 -13.87 -28.55 5.46
C LEU A 402 -12.77 -27.70 4.83
N THR A 403 -11.54 -28.22 4.75
CA THR A 403 -10.43 -27.53 4.09
C THR A 403 -10.76 -27.25 2.63
N ALA A 404 -11.28 -28.24 1.90
CA ALA A 404 -11.65 -28.08 0.49
C ALA A 404 -12.76 -27.03 0.30
N VAL A 405 -13.80 -27.05 1.14
CA VAL A 405 -14.91 -26.07 1.07
C VAL A 405 -14.41 -24.66 1.36
N VAL A 406 -13.61 -24.47 2.41
CA VAL A 406 -13.03 -23.16 2.76
C VAL A 406 -12.16 -22.64 1.63
N LEU A 407 -11.28 -23.48 1.07
CA LEU A 407 -10.42 -23.10 -0.06
C LEU A 407 -11.22 -22.76 -1.32
N ALA A 408 -12.27 -23.52 -1.63
CA ALA A 408 -13.13 -23.26 -2.77
C ALA A 408 -13.86 -21.91 -2.62
N GLY A 409 -14.45 -21.66 -1.46
CA GLY A 409 -15.13 -20.40 -1.17
C GLY A 409 -14.19 -19.20 -1.17
N ALA A 410 -13.00 -19.34 -0.58
CA ALA A 410 -11.95 -18.34 -0.58
C ALA A 410 -11.45 -18.02 -2.01
N THR A 411 -11.33 -19.05 -2.86
CA THR A 411 -11.01 -18.91 -4.29
C THR A 411 -12.11 -18.15 -5.04
N VAL A 412 -13.38 -18.51 -4.82
CA VAL A 412 -14.52 -17.80 -5.42
C VAL A 412 -14.54 -16.32 -5.01
N SER A 413 -14.32 -16.01 -3.73
CA SER A 413 -14.19 -14.63 -3.25
C SER A 413 -13.05 -13.89 -3.93
N THR A 414 -11.87 -14.51 -4.03
CA THR A 414 -10.71 -13.89 -4.68
C THR A 414 -10.99 -13.58 -6.16
N VAL A 415 -11.60 -14.53 -6.89
CA VAL A 415 -11.96 -14.34 -8.31
C VAL A 415 -13.03 -13.26 -8.50
N ARG A 416 -13.93 -13.07 -7.52
CA ARG A 416 -14.95 -12.01 -7.56
C ARG A 416 -14.41 -10.63 -7.19
N LEU A 417 -13.41 -10.56 -6.32
CA LEU A 417 -12.82 -9.30 -5.85
C LEU A 417 -11.75 -8.77 -6.79
N SER A 418 -10.86 -9.64 -7.27
CA SER A 418 -9.61 -9.24 -7.93
C SER A 418 -9.78 -8.47 -9.25
N PRO A 419 -10.77 -8.73 -10.13
CA PRO A 419 -10.91 -7.99 -11.38
C PRO A 419 -11.02 -6.46 -11.20
N ASN A 420 -11.75 -6.01 -10.18
CA ASN A 420 -11.91 -4.59 -9.88
C ASN A 420 -10.66 -3.96 -9.27
N LEU A 421 -9.70 -4.78 -8.82
CA LEU A 421 -8.44 -4.37 -8.19
C LEU A 421 -7.24 -4.53 -9.13
N GLN A 422 -7.49 -4.67 -10.44
CA GLN A 422 -6.45 -4.58 -11.46
C GLN A 422 -6.22 -3.14 -11.94
N PHE A 423 -7.06 -2.19 -11.49
CA PHE A 423 -6.93 -0.75 -11.72
C PHE A 423 -6.78 -0.38 -13.21
N ALA A 424 -7.63 -0.98 -14.05
CA ALA A 424 -7.61 -0.81 -15.51
C ALA A 424 -7.81 0.65 -15.95
N ALA A 425 -8.52 1.47 -15.17
CA ALA A 425 -8.69 2.89 -15.45
C ALA A 425 -7.37 3.66 -15.39
N SER A 426 -6.59 3.47 -14.32
CA SER A 426 -5.23 4.03 -14.18
C SER A 426 -4.31 3.57 -15.29
N ARG A 427 -4.34 2.27 -15.62
CA ARG A 427 -3.59 1.73 -16.76
C ARG A 427 -3.95 2.44 -18.05
N THR A 428 -5.24 2.52 -18.36
CA THR A 428 -5.74 3.16 -19.59
C THR A 428 -5.30 4.61 -19.65
N TYR A 429 -5.43 5.36 -18.56
CA TYR A 429 -5.00 6.76 -18.47
C TYR A 429 -3.51 6.93 -18.80
N VAL A 430 -2.65 6.16 -18.12
CA VAL A 430 -1.19 6.27 -18.26
C VAL A 430 -0.71 5.77 -19.63
N GLU A 431 -1.22 4.63 -20.12
CA GLU A 431 -0.83 4.07 -21.40
C GLU A 431 -1.30 4.93 -22.58
N THR A 432 -2.52 5.49 -22.51
CA THR A 432 -3.05 6.40 -23.53
C THR A 432 -2.27 7.71 -23.58
N ALA A 433 -2.01 8.32 -22.42
CA ALA A 433 -1.20 9.54 -22.34
C ALA A 433 0.22 9.28 -22.86
N GLY A 434 0.86 8.20 -22.40
CA GLY A 434 2.20 7.83 -22.86
C GLY A 434 2.26 7.54 -24.38
N ALA A 435 1.22 6.96 -24.96
CA ALA A 435 1.15 6.76 -26.41
C ALA A 435 1.04 8.08 -27.18
N ALA A 436 0.23 9.02 -26.69
CA ALA A 436 0.09 10.33 -27.32
C ALA A 436 1.39 11.16 -27.21
N LEU A 437 2.08 11.11 -26.06
CA LEU A 437 3.35 11.80 -25.85
C LEU A 437 4.46 11.30 -26.77
N ARG A 438 4.51 9.99 -27.03
CA ARG A 438 5.43 9.42 -28.03
C ARG A 438 5.14 9.89 -29.46
N GLN A 439 3.88 10.19 -29.79
CA GLN A 439 3.50 10.69 -31.11
C GLN A 439 3.80 12.19 -31.26
N GLN A 440 3.67 12.95 -30.18
CA GLN A 440 3.95 14.39 -30.15
C GLN A 440 4.89 14.74 -28.99
N PRO A 441 6.21 14.51 -29.14
CA PRO A 441 7.19 14.87 -28.13
C PRO A 441 7.18 16.38 -27.83
N GLY A 442 7.42 16.75 -26.57
CA GLY A 442 7.50 18.15 -26.16
C GLY A 442 6.16 18.87 -26.00
N MET A 443 5.04 18.12 -26.09
CA MET A 443 3.69 18.58 -25.74
C MET A 443 3.69 19.25 -24.37
N VAL A 444 3.05 20.41 -24.29
CA VAL A 444 2.85 21.11 -23.02
C VAL A 444 1.46 20.75 -22.49
N VAL A 445 1.43 20.17 -21.30
CA VAL A 445 0.22 19.70 -20.65
C VAL A 445 -0.12 20.60 -19.46
N TYR A 446 -1.35 21.05 -19.39
CA TYR A 446 -1.89 21.71 -18.21
C TYR A 446 -1.96 20.70 -17.07
N ASP A 447 -1.27 20.97 -15.96
CA ASP A 447 -1.18 20.03 -14.85
C ASP A 447 -2.46 20.05 -13.98
N SER A 448 -3.49 19.39 -14.50
CA SER A 448 -4.80 19.22 -13.89
C SER A 448 -4.83 18.14 -12.81
N ILE A 449 -5.92 18.11 -12.04
CA ILE A 449 -6.22 16.96 -11.17
C ILE A 449 -6.66 15.78 -12.04
N VAL A 450 -6.07 14.61 -11.79
CA VAL A 450 -6.44 13.38 -12.50
C VAL A 450 -7.82 12.87 -12.05
N PRO A 451 -8.50 12.04 -12.86
CA PRO A 451 -9.75 11.41 -12.45
C PRO A 451 -9.63 10.61 -11.15
N SER A 452 -10.72 10.55 -10.35
CA SER A 452 -10.74 9.86 -9.04
C SER A 452 -10.41 8.35 -9.11
N ASN A 453 -10.67 7.71 -10.25
CA ASN A 453 -10.35 6.31 -10.51
C ASN A 453 -8.86 6.08 -10.88
N VAL A 454 -8.08 7.16 -11.06
CA VAL A 454 -6.61 7.16 -11.14
C VAL A 454 -6.04 7.49 -9.77
N MET A 455 -6.43 8.64 -9.20
CA MET A 455 -6.07 9.02 -7.83
C MET A 455 -7.24 9.69 -7.12
N ILE A 456 -7.61 9.18 -5.95
CA ILE A 456 -8.79 9.65 -5.22
C ILE A 456 -8.66 11.14 -4.87
N HIS A 457 -9.76 11.88 -5.02
CA HIS A 457 -9.82 13.33 -4.83
C HIS A 457 -9.32 13.84 -3.46
N TRP A 458 -9.29 12.99 -2.42
CA TRP A 458 -8.74 13.36 -1.10
C TRP A 458 -7.26 13.73 -1.12
N PHE A 459 -6.52 13.37 -2.18
CA PHE A 459 -5.14 13.79 -2.37
C PHE A 459 -5.01 15.29 -2.73
N GLY A 460 -6.10 15.98 -3.05
CA GLY A 460 -6.08 17.42 -3.36
C GLY A 460 -5.04 17.76 -4.43
N ASP A 461 -4.17 18.74 -4.16
CA ASP A 461 -3.07 19.13 -5.05
C ASP A 461 -2.00 18.06 -5.26
N GLN A 462 -1.97 17.02 -4.43
CA GLN A 462 -1.12 15.87 -4.69
C GLN A 462 -1.69 15.02 -5.85
N GLY A 463 -2.96 15.18 -6.18
CA GLY A 463 -3.77 14.59 -7.26
C GLY A 463 -3.39 14.90 -8.71
N ARG A 464 -2.19 15.42 -8.97
CA ARG A 464 -1.86 16.10 -10.24
C ARG A 464 -1.32 15.18 -11.33
N THR A 465 -1.63 15.50 -12.59
CA THR A 465 -1.13 14.78 -13.78
C THR A 465 0.40 14.68 -13.79
N SER A 466 1.10 15.71 -13.35
CA SER A 466 2.56 15.76 -13.21
C SER A 466 3.13 14.68 -12.30
N ARG A 467 2.39 14.27 -11.27
CA ARG A 467 2.82 13.23 -10.32
C ARG A 467 2.51 11.82 -10.81
N VAL A 468 1.49 11.69 -11.66
CA VAL A 468 1.11 10.41 -12.26
C VAL A 468 1.98 10.09 -13.49
N LEU A 469 2.24 11.10 -14.33
CA LEU A 469 2.90 10.91 -15.62
C LEU A 469 4.35 11.43 -15.66
N GLY A 470 4.81 12.17 -14.65
CA GLY A 470 6.13 12.80 -14.64
C GLY A 470 7.32 11.84 -14.64
N LEU A 471 7.07 10.55 -14.38
CA LEU A 471 8.10 9.50 -14.44
C LEU A 471 8.07 8.68 -15.73
N LEU A 472 7.22 9.04 -16.70
CA LEU A 472 7.28 8.45 -18.03
C LEU A 472 8.57 8.89 -18.75
N PRO A 473 9.17 8.03 -19.61
CA PRO A 473 10.38 8.37 -20.37
C PRO A 473 10.25 9.66 -21.19
N ASP A 474 9.07 9.88 -21.78
CA ASP A 474 8.72 11.04 -22.59
C ASP A 474 7.74 11.96 -21.83
N ALA A 475 8.00 12.18 -20.53
CA ALA A 475 7.13 13.02 -19.70
C ALA A 475 6.88 14.39 -20.36
N PRO A 476 5.63 14.89 -20.36
CA PRO A 476 5.34 16.18 -20.96
C PRO A 476 5.94 17.31 -20.13
N ARG A 477 6.04 18.48 -20.78
CA ARG A 477 6.33 19.72 -20.08
C ARG A 477 5.03 20.19 -19.43
N PHE A 478 5.05 20.42 -18.13
CA PHE A 478 3.86 20.79 -17.38
C PHE A 478 3.82 22.30 -17.18
N ASP A 479 2.68 22.93 -17.51
CA ASP A 479 2.41 24.35 -17.26
C ASP A 479 3.42 25.36 -17.85
N GLU A 480 4.32 24.92 -18.73
CA GLU A 480 5.30 25.79 -19.36
C GLU A 480 4.65 26.78 -20.35
N PRO A 481 5.24 27.96 -20.56
CA PRO A 481 4.82 28.87 -21.62
C PRO A 481 4.78 28.20 -23.00
N THR A 482 3.66 28.31 -23.71
CA THR A 482 3.43 27.63 -25.00
C THR A 482 2.46 28.37 -25.90
N ALA A 483 2.47 28.06 -27.20
CA ALA A 483 1.43 28.51 -28.13
C ALA A 483 0.15 27.66 -28.02
N ALA A 484 0.31 26.37 -27.75
CA ALA A 484 -0.77 25.40 -27.60
C ALA A 484 -0.53 24.56 -26.34
N ILE A 485 -1.49 24.60 -25.42
CA ILE A 485 -1.50 23.77 -24.22
C ILE A 485 -2.59 22.72 -24.34
N PHE A 486 -2.32 21.53 -23.83
CA PHE A 486 -3.24 20.39 -23.86
C PHE A 486 -3.68 20.06 -22.44
N MET A 487 -4.92 19.61 -22.27
CA MET A 487 -5.40 19.02 -21.02
C MET A 487 -5.82 17.57 -21.30
N LEU A 488 -5.48 16.66 -20.40
CA LEU A 488 -5.82 15.25 -20.58
C LEU A 488 -7.26 14.99 -20.14
N ASP A 489 -8.02 14.26 -20.95
CA ASP A 489 -9.37 13.82 -20.61
C ASP A 489 -9.36 12.69 -19.57
N GLY A 490 -10.56 12.20 -19.20
CA GLY A 490 -10.71 11.13 -18.20
C GLY A 490 -10.05 9.80 -18.56
N GLN A 491 -9.65 9.61 -19.82
CA GLN A 491 -8.97 8.42 -20.32
C GLN A 491 -7.50 8.69 -20.68
N GLY A 492 -6.98 9.88 -20.38
CA GLY A 492 -5.60 10.27 -20.65
C GLY A 492 -5.36 10.74 -22.08
N ARG A 493 -6.40 11.04 -22.87
CA ARG A 493 -6.21 11.60 -24.22
C ARG A 493 -5.97 13.11 -24.13
N PRO A 494 -4.95 13.64 -24.81
CA PRO A 494 -4.73 15.07 -24.86
C PRO A 494 -5.81 15.76 -25.71
N GLN A 495 -6.40 16.81 -25.14
CA GLN A 495 -7.31 17.73 -25.81
C GLN A 495 -6.69 19.12 -25.80
N GLU A 496 -6.59 19.77 -26.97
CA GLU A 496 -6.09 21.13 -27.04
C GLU A 496 -7.06 22.08 -26.35
N VAL A 497 -6.54 22.97 -25.49
CA VAL A 497 -7.36 23.97 -24.80
C VAL A 497 -7.69 25.10 -25.77
N LYS A 498 -8.96 25.19 -26.16
CA LYS A 498 -9.45 26.19 -27.13
C LYS A 498 -10.04 27.43 -26.46
N GLY A 499 -10.42 27.31 -25.20
CA GLY A 499 -11.19 28.30 -24.46
C GLY A 499 -10.76 28.40 -23.01
N VAL A 500 -11.39 29.32 -22.30
CA VAL A 500 -11.46 29.27 -20.83
C VAL A 500 -12.88 29.51 -20.36
N VAL A 501 -13.23 28.96 -19.20
CA VAL A 501 -14.47 29.26 -18.47
C VAL A 501 -14.16 30.09 -17.21
N ASN A 502 -15.19 30.68 -16.61
CA ASN A 502 -15.06 31.56 -15.44
C ASN A 502 -14.05 32.70 -15.69
N ALA A 503 -14.16 33.32 -16.87
CA ALA A 503 -13.12 34.17 -17.41
C ALA A 503 -13.02 35.52 -16.68
N VAL A 504 -11.79 35.91 -16.39
CA VAL A 504 -11.36 37.27 -16.06
C VAL A 504 -10.67 37.83 -17.30
N VAL A 505 -11.10 38.99 -17.77
CA VAL A 505 -10.60 39.61 -19.01
C VAL A 505 -9.77 40.85 -18.71
N GLY A 506 -8.74 41.08 -19.52
CA GLY A 506 -8.02 42.36 -19.51
C GLY A 506 -8.92 43.49 -19.99
N LYS A 507 -8.86 44.64 -19.33
CA LYS A 507 -9.58 45.84 -19.78
C LYS A 507 -9.02 46.30 -21.14
N PRO A 508 -9.85 46.86 -22.05
CA PRO A 508 -9.38 47.36 -23.34
C PRO A 508 -8.19 48.32 -23.21
N GLY A 509 -7.20 48.16 -24.08
CA GLY A 509 -6.01 49.00 -24.08
C GLY A 509 -6.22 50.39 -24.69
N PRO A 510 -5.34 51.35 -24.39
CA PRO A 510 -5.50 52.75 -24.79
C PRO A 510 -5.27 53.01 -26.29
N VAL A 511 -4.59 52.09 -27.01
CA VAL A 511 -4.23 52.28 -28.42
C VAL A 511 -5.16 51.46 -29.30
N PRO A 512 -5.92 52.08 -30.24
CA PRO A 512 -6.73 51.36 -31.21
C PRO A 512 -5.89 50.33 -31.98
N GLU A 513 -6.46 49.14 -32.23
CA GLU A 513 -5.84 48.01 -32.95
C GLU A 513 -4.62 47.35 -32.29
N CYS A 514 -3.86 48.06 -31.46
CA CYS A 514 -2.70 47.53 -30.73
C CYS A 514 -3.06 47.05 -29.31
N GLY A 515 -4.12 47.61 -28.70
CA GLY A 515 -4.43 47.40 -27.30
C GLY A 515 -3.39 48.07 -26.40
N TYR A 516 -2.49 47.28 -25.82
CA TYR A 516 -1.39 47.76 -24.99
C TYR A 516 -0.04 47.65 -25.73
N PRO A 517 0.67 48.77 -25.98
CA PRO A 517 2.03 48.72 -26.48
C PRO A 517 2.97 48.29 -25.35
N VAL A 518 3.65 47.16 -25.55
CA VAL A 518 4.67 46.63 -24.63
C VAL A 518 6.04 47.04 -25.13
N THR A 519 6.74 47.87 -24.35
CA THR A 519 8.06 48.46 -24.66
C THR A 519 9.07 48.06 -23.59
N ASP A 520 10.24 48.70 -23.54
CA ASP A 520 11.22 48.51 -22.46
C ASP A 520 10.80 49.13 -21.11
N GLN A 521 9.72 49.92 -21.11
CA GLN A 521 9.01 50.36 -19.91
C GLN A 521 7.94 49.35 -19.50
N THR A 522 7.64 49.28 -18.20
CA THR A 522 6.60 48.39 -17.69
C THR A 522 5.22 48.84 -18.16
N THR A 523 4.55 47.98 -18.92
CA THR A 523 3.16 48.16 -19.37
C THR A 523 2.22 47.40 -18.43
N LEU A 524 1.25 48.11 -17.86
CA LEU A 524 0.29 47.56 -16.89
C LEU A 524 -1.04 47.26 -17.57
N VAL A 525 -1.53 46.02 -17.42
CA VAL A 525 -2.80 45.55 -17.97
C VAL A 525 -3.76 45.25 -16.83
N PRO A 526 -4.66 46.18 -16.46
CA PRO A 526 -5.65 45.94 -15.41
C PRO A 526 -6.69 44.91 -15.85
N LEU A 527 -7.08 44.03 -14.93
CA LEU A 527 -8.09 43.00 -15.18
C LEU A 527 -9.49 43.45 -14.75
N SER A 528 -10.52 42.76 -15.26
CA SER A 528 -11.92 43.00 -14.90
C SER A 528 -12.27 42.58 -13.46
N GLY A 529 -11.42 41.76 -12.83
CA GLY A 529 -11.56 41.29 -11.46
C GLY A 529 -10.32 40.53 -10.99
N PRO A 530 -10.26 40.11 -9.72
CA PRO A 530 -9.13 39.35 -9.19
C PRO A 530 -9.11 37.92 -9.75
N VAL A 531 -7.91 37.44 -10.07
CA VAL A 531 -7.61 36.06 -10.44
C VAL A 531 -7.18 35.30 -9.20
N LYS A 532 -7.73 34.10 -8.98
CA LYS A 532 -7.43 33.26 -7.82
C LYS A 532 -7.24 31.80 -8.23
N GLY A 533 -6.36 31.12 -7.51
CA GLY A 533 -6.04 29.71 -7.73
C GLY A 533 -5.35 29.48 -9.07
N LYS A 534 -5.19 28.20 -9.44
CA LYS A 534 -4.54 27.84 -10.70
C LYS A 534 -5.41 28.20 -11.90
N ARG A 535 -4.85 29.01 -12.81
CA ARG A 535 -5.54 29.59 -13.97
C ARG A 535 -4.64 29.61 -15.19
N LEU A 536 -5.27 29.44 -16.36
CA LEU A 536 -4.64 29.61 -17.66
C LEU A 536 -4.81 31.05 -18.13
N ILE A 537 -3.70 31.72 -18.42
CA ILE A 537 -3.64 33.04 -19.02
C ILE A 537 -3.44 32.86 -20.53
N ARG A 538 -4.31 33.46 -21.33
CA ARG A 538 -4.23 33.51 -22.79
C ARG A 538 -3.96 34.96 -23.22
N LEU A 539 -2.79 35.18 -23.81
CA LEU A 539 -2.29 36.46 -24.27
C LEU A 539 -2.21 36.47 -25.79
N GLU A 540 -3.03 37.28 -26.43
CA GLU A 540 -2.99 37.50 -27.87
C GLU A 540 -2.11 38.71 -28.15
N TYR A 541 -1.05 38.52 -28.94
CA TYR A 541 -0.12 39.58 -29.26
C TYR A 541 0.33 39.52 -30.72
N PHE A 542 0.87 40.65 -31.20
CA PHE A 542 1.64 40.67 -32.42
C PHE A 542 2.86 41.57 -32.32
N THR A 543 3.92 41.26 -33.05
CA THR A 543 5.12 42.08 -33.15
C THR A 543 5.85 41.83 -34.48
N SER A 544 6.58 42.82 -34.96
CA SER A 544 7.38 42.73 -36.20
C SER A 544 8.79 42.18 -35.99
N ALA A 545 9.19 41.87 -34.75
CA ALA A 545 10.46 41.23 -34.47
C ALA A 545 10.43 40.39 -33.20
N ALA A 546 11.01 39.18 -33.28
CA ALA A 546 11.20 38.33 -32.12
C ALA A 546 12.08 39.02 -31.06
N GLY A 547 11.82 38.74 -29.78
CA GLY A 547 12.65 39.27 -28.72
C GLY A 547 12.14 38.95 -27.31
N PRO A 548 12.97 39.09 -26.27
CA PRO A 548 12.59 38.74 -24.90
C PRO A 548 11.49 39.65 -24.35
N VAL A 549 10.56 39.05 -23.61
CA VAL A 549 9.58 39.73 -22.76
C VAL A 549 9.62 39.12 -21.36
N THR A 550 9.45 39.97 -20.36
CA THR A 550 9.15 39.58 -18.99
C THR A 550 7.67 39.88 -18.72
N ILE A 551 6.94 38.89 -18.24
CA ILE A 551 5.51 38.96 -17.92
C ILE A 551 5.35 38.60 -16.45
N ASN A 552 4.82 39.51 -15.64
CA ASN A 552 4.55 39.27 -14.23
C ASN A 552 3.04 39.14 -14.01
N ALA A 553 2.63 38.04 -13.40
CA ALA A 553 1.27 37.77 -12.95
C ALA A 553 1.32 37.54 -11.43
N GLY A 554 1.10 38.60 -10.66
CA GLY A 554 1.31 38.58 -9.22
C GLY A 554 2.78 38.38 -8.86
N GLN A 555 3.08 37.33 -8.09
CA GLN A 555 4.46 36.96 -7.71
C GLN A 555 5.15 36.06 -8.75
N THR A 556 4.41 35.59 -9.77
CA THR A 556 4.95 34.70 -10.81
C THR A 556 5.49 35.53 -11.97
N SER A 557 6.74 35.27 -12.37
CA SER A 557 7.39 35.96 -13.49
C SER A 557 7.79 34.98 -14.58
N PHE A 558 7.40 35.28 -15.82
CA PHE A 558 7.75 34.51 -17.01
C PHE A 558 8.71 35.34 -17.86
N THR A 559 9.85 34.78 -18.25
CA THR A 559 10.77 35.40 -19.21
C THR A 559 10.95 34.50 -20.41
N LEU A 560 10.52 34.96 -21.58
CA LEU A 560 10.54 34.17 -22.81
C LEU A 560 10.65 35.07 -24.04
N PRO A 561 11.13 34.55 -25.19
CA PRO A 561 11.08 35.29 -26.44
C PRO A 561 9.67 35.31 -27.02
N LEU A 562 9.14 36.50 -27.29
CA LEU A 562 8.03 36.66 -28.23
C LEU A 562 8.52 36.34 -29.65
N GLN A 563 7.64 35.78 -30.46
CA GLN A 563 7.90 35.47 -31.86
C GLN A 563 7.34 36.57 -32.77
N GLU A 564 7.96 36.74 -33.93
CA GLU A 564 7.47 37.66 -34.97
C GLU A 564 6.15 37.15 -35.56
N GLY A 565 5.21 38.05 -35.83
CA GLY A 565 3.88 37.75 -36.36
C GLY A 565 2.77 37.87 -35.33
N VAL A 566 1.62 37.25 -35.60
CA VAL A 566 0.45 37.19 -34.72
C VAL A 566 0.45 35.86 -33.98
N HIS A 567 0.38 35.89 -32.65
CA HIS A 567 0.54 34.71 -31.82
C HIS A 567 -0.40 34.73 -30.62
N LEU A 568 -0.79 33.52 -30.21
CA LEU A 568 -1.40 33.27 -28.90
C LEU A 568 -0.32 32.69 -27.99
N LEU A 569 -0.06 33.35 -26.87
CA LEU A 569 0.79 32.84 -25.80
C LEU A 569 -0.09 32.38 -24.65
N GLN A 570 0.16 31.15 -24.19
CA GLN A 570 -0.54 30.53 -23.09
C GLN A 570 0.43 30.33 -21.92
N LEU A 571 0.05 30.82 -20.75
CA LEU A 571 0.83 30.76 -19.50
C LEU A 571 -0.05 30.22 -18.38
N VAL A 572 0.53 29.54 -17.41
CA VAL A 572 -0.21 29.03 -16.25
C VAL A 572 0.35 29.64 -14.98
N THR A 573 -0.54 30.11 -14.10
CA THR A 573 -0.17 30.66 -12.79
C THR A 573 -1.15 30.19 -11.73
N ASP A 574 -0.70 30.11 -10.49
CA ASP A 574 -1.50 29.85 -9.28
C ASP A 574 -1.53 31.05 -8.32
N ALA A 575 -0.85 32.14 -8.66
CA ALA A 575 -0.81 33.36 -7.85
C ALA A 575 -2.13 34.13 -7.90
N GLU A 576 -2.41 34.88 -6.83
CA GLU A 576 -3.49 35.87 -6.79
C GLU A 576 -3.00 37.22 -7.32
N PHE A 577 -3.76 37.83 -8.24
CA PHE A 577 -3.43 39.12 -8.86
C PHE A 577 -4.67 39.74 -9.54
N ASP A 578 -4.62 41.04 -9.80
CA ASP A 578 -5.67 41.82 -10.46
C ASP A 578 -5.15 42.61 -11.69
N ARG A 579 -3.88 42.43 -12.03
CA ARG A 579 -3.21 43.02 -13.20
C ARG A 579 -2.05 42.17 -13.69
N ILE A 580 -1.70 42.33 -14.97
CA ILE A 580 -0.48 41.76 -15.57
C ILE A 580 0.48 42.89 -15.90
N ASP A 581 1.75 42.71 -15.56
CA ASP A 581 2.81 43.67 -15.87
C ASP A 581 3.71 43.07 -16.97
N LEU A 582 3.87 43.75 -18.10
CA LEU A 582 4.70 43.27 -19.22
C LEU A 582 5.84 44.25 -19.51
N ARG A 583 7.02 43.74 -19.84
CA ARG A 583 8.19 44.55 -20.22
C ARG A 583 9.06 43.82 -21.24
N ARG A 584 9.40 44.47 -22.34
CA ARG A 584 10.38 43.99 -23.33
C ARG A 584 11.80 44.25 -22.85
N ALA A 585 12.77 43.49 -23.36
CA ALA A 585 14.17 43.81 -23.13
C ALA A 585 14.55 45.17 -23.77
N PRO A 586 15.49 45.92 -23.19
CA PRO A 586 15.99 47.17 -23.79
C PRO A 586 16.43 46.96 -25.24
N GLY A 587 15.98 47.83 -26.14
CA GLY A 587 16.29 47.77 -27.58
C GLY A 587 15.46 46.76 -28.39
N ALA A 588 14.54 46.02 -27.76
CA ALA A 588 13.61 45.15 -28.49
C ALA A 588 12.44 45.95 -29.08
N THR A 589 11.97 45.56 -30.26
CA THR A 589 10.83 46.19 -30.94
C THR A 589 9.56 46.09 -30.09
N THR A 590 8.71 47.12 -30.15
CA THR A 590 7.40 47.14 -29.48
C THR A 590 6.55 45.93 -29.89
N ALA A 591 5.86 45.34 -28.92
CA ALA A 591 4.82 44.34 -29.17
C ALA A 591 3.45 44.92 -28.82
N CYS A 592 2.42 44.56 -29.58
CA CYS A 592 1.04 44.94 -29.31
C CYS A 592 0.32 43.78 -28.64
N LEU A 593 -0.16 43.99 -27.42
CA LEU A 593 -0.99 43.03 -26.69
C LEU A 593 -2.45 43.41 -26.89
N VAL A 594 -3.16 42.60 -27.67
CA VAL A 594 -4.54 42.88 -28.10
C VAL A 594 -5.58 42.24 -27.21
N GLY A 595 -5.27 41.10 -26.59
CA GLY A 595 -6.22 40.33 -25.81
C GLY A 595 -5.59 39.65 -24.61
N VAL A 596 -6.27 39.72 -23.47
CA VAL A 596 -5.94 38.96 -22.26
C VAL A 596 -7.21 38.31 -21.75
N ILE A 597 -7.22 36.96 -21.72
CA ILE A 597 -8.32 36.19 -21.16
C ILE A 597 -7.73 35.15 -20.21
N ILE A 598 -8.23 35.11 -18.99
CA ILE A 598 -7.70 34.27 -17.91
C ILE A 598 -8.85 33.44 -17.34
N GLY A 599 -8.67 32.14 -17.19
CA GLY A 599 -9.73 31.30 -16.62
C GLY A 599 -9.32 29.86 -16.45
N GLU A 600 -10.31 29.00 -16.21
CA GLU A 600 -10.11 27.56 -16.17
C GLU A 600 -10.12 27.01 -17.60
N PRO A 601 -9.20 26.09 -17.97
CA PRO A 601 -9.15 25.53 -19.32
C PRO A 601 -10.49 24.95 -19.81
N LEU A 602 -10.86 25.30 -21.04
CA LEU A 602 -11.99 24.70 -21.76
C LEU A 602 -11.45 23.92 -22.96
N VAL A 603 -11.70 22.61 -22.96
CA VAL A 603 -11.34 21.66 -24.03
C VAL A 603 -12.54 21.25 -24.86
#